data_AF-A0A0S8H517-F1
#
_entry.id   AF-A0A0S8H517-F1
#
_cell.length_a   1.000
_cell.length_b   1.000
_cell.length_c   1.000
_cell.angle_alpha   90.00
_cell.angle_beta   90.00
_cell.angle_gamma   90.00
#
_symmetry.space_group_name_H-M   'P 1'
#
loop_
_entity.id
_entity.type
_entity.pdbx_description
1 polymer ?
#
loop_
_entity_poly.entity_id
_entity_poly.type
_entity_poly.pdbx_seq_one_letter_code
_entity_poly.pdbx_strand_id
1 'polypeptide(L)'
;MSALAQAARAAEQKDEKAAAKAPEFVPGQSTRVDSDKLGSHFIVYVPPNYTPDRTWPIIFCYHGQGGHPTVSPFHRLTDGKNFILVGMPYVQQTVNVPSAKVISSHGYEQEMDVETKALTEVVIPFLCKHLSVDKRLCFVGGTSRGGWVCSTLGENIAPSCAGLIILCAGRERKARPLVNAKWFRKKPVFIGVGEKEVNRKSGEDAARFYARLGAKVTLEIFKGLGHQVDTKNERLRTWLLENGPLRYLKEDLAAAAKLEKAGKLGLAYNIHLAISEVSPTHEACGSAAKAAGAIAEKAKTDLAAAERQTSEKRYAQAAGLLVKLAKTYEGSPFGDTAQQQLAQLKSDPAIQAAIAQAELDDKADGLEAQAKAAEAKKDYATALRLYEQYLAGFAKAGRFAQVKAHLEAMKADKKIMARVRQQEADRECRGWLGIADNYINAGLNAKAETYLRKIIKEYPDTDWAAQARQRLAKIGKSADVGGT
;
A
#
# COMPACT_ATOMS: atom_id res chain seq x y z
N MET A 1 7.46 -2.25 -42.07
CA MET A 1 6.69 -1.18 -41.38
C MET A 1 6.45 -0.08 -42.40
N SER A 2 5.22 0.46 -42.50
CA SER A 2 4.90 1.49 -43.50
C SER A 2 5.65 2.80 -43.21
N ALA A 3 5.90 3.60 -44.26
CA ALA A 3 6.50 4.93 -44.13
C ALA A 3 5.73 5.83 -43.15
N LEU A 4 4.42 5.62 -43.00
CA LEU A 4 3.56 6.28 -42.01
C LEU A 4 3.93 5.91 -40.56
N ALA A 5 4.25 4.64 -40.28
CA ALA A 5 4.65 4.20 -38.94
C ALA A 5 6.06 4.72 -38.57
N GLN A 6 6.95 4.87 -39.56
CA GLN A 6 8.26 5.48 -39.35
C GLN A 6 8.16 7.00 -39.18
N ALA A 7 7.29 7.69 -39.91
CA ALA A 7 7.05 9.11 -39.74
C ALA A 7 6.40 9.43 -38.37
N ALA A 8 5.46 8.61 -37.90
CA ALA A 8 4.86 8.75 -36.58
C ALA A 8 5.90 8.56 -35.46
N ARG A 9 6.74 7.52 -35.55
CA ARG A 9 7.85 7.30 -34.60
C ARG A 9 8.92 8.39 -34.66
N ALA A 10 9.21 8.93 -35.84
CA ALA A 10 10.16 10.03 -35.98
C ALA A 10 9.60 11.34 -35.41
N ALA A 11 8.29 11.59 -35.52
CA ALA A 11 7.62 12.71 -34.86
C ALA A 11 7.63 12.56 -33.33
N GLU A 12 7.30 11.37 -32.81
CA GLU A 12 7.41 11.05 -31.37
C GLU A 12 8.85 11.22 -30.85
N GLN A 13 9.86 10.75 -31.59
CA GLN A 13 11.27 10.88 -31.20
C GLN A 13 11.81 12.31 -31.32
N LYS A 14 11.26 13.13 -32.22
CA LYS A 14 11.65 14.54 -32.38
C LYS A 14 11.06 15.41 -31.26
N ASP A 15 9.84 15.08 -30.81
CA ASP A 15 9.23 15.69 -29.62
C ASP A 15 9.96 15.28 -28.32
N GLU A 16 10.51 14.06 -28.26
CA GLU A 16 11.24 13.58 -27.08
C GLU A 16 12.63 14.26 -26.93
N LYS A 17 13.27 14.65 -28.04
CA LYS A 17 14.63 15.22 -28.05
C LYS A 17 14.69 16.72 -27.75
N ALA A 18 13.56 17.43 -27.79
CA ALA A 18 13.44 18.85 -27.44
C ALA A 18 12.62 19.09 -26.16
N ALA A 19 12.17 18.03 -25.48
CA ALA A 19 11.44 18.15 -24.23
C ALA A 19 12.36 18.79 -23.17
N ALA A 20 12.19 20.09 -22.95
CA ALA A 20 12.77 20.79 -21.82
C ALA A 20 12.53 19.94 -20.57
N LYS A 21 13.58 19.78 -19.74
CA LYS A 21 13.51 19.02 -18.49
C LYS A 21 12.22 19.43 -17.77
N ALA A 22 11.36 18.45 -17.49
CA ALA A 22 10.08 18.71 -16.85
C ALA A 22 10.31 19.56 -15.59
N PRO A 23 9.46 20.58 -15.36
CA PRO A 23 9.66 21.47 -14.22
C PRO A 23 9.62 20.68 -12.93
N GLU A 24 10.53 21.00 -12.00
CA GLU A 24 10.52 20.43 -10.66
C GLU A 24 9.45 21.14 -9.82
N PHE A 25 8.60 20.34 -9.18
CA PHE A 25 7.55 20.84 -8.30
C PHE A 25 8.01 20.74 -6.85
N VAL A 26 8.29 21.90 -6.25
CA VAL A 26 8.75 21.98 -4.85
C VAL A 26 7.56 22.30 -3.93
N PRO A 27 7.29 21.50 -2.89
CA PRO A 27 6.27 21.81 -1.90
C PRO A 27 6.43 23.22 -1.30
N GLY A 28 5.32 23.94 -1.20
CA GLY A 28 5.26 25.33 -0.74
C GLY A 28 5.56 26.38 -1.81
N GLN A 29 5.87 26.00 -3.05
CA GLN A 29 6.24 26.93 -4.12
C GLN A 29 5.25 26.93 -5.29
N SER A 30 5.24 28.04 -6.03
CA SER A 30 4.54 28.16 -7.31
C SER A 30 5.53 27.97 -8.46
N THR A 31 5.23 27.05 -9.36
CA THR A 31 6.04 26.73 -10.54
C THR A 31 5.30 27.17 -11.79
N ARG A 32 5.96 27.96 -12.64
CA ARG A 32 5.46 28.29 -13.98
C ARG A 32 5.68 27.10 -14.92
N VAL A 33 4.66 26.75 -15.68
CA VAL A 33 4.71 25.69 -16.70
C VAL A 33 4.33 26.29 -18.03
N ASP A 34 5.31 26.51 -18.89
CA ASP A 34 5.09 26.93 -20.28
C ASP A 34 4.51 25.76 -21.10
N SER A 35 3.52 26.03 -21.94
CA SER A 35 2.84 25.02 -22.74
C SER A 35 2.46 25.56 -24.12
N ASP A 36 3.17 25.10 -25.14
CA ASP A 36 2.88 25.46 -26.54
C ASP A 36 1.45 25.06 -26.94
N LYS A 37 0.95 23.94 -26.40
CA LYS A 37 -0.43 23.47 -26.62
C LYS A 37 -1.49 24.44 -26.11
N LEU A 38 -1.15 25.27 -25.13
CA LEU A 38 -2.02 26.32 -24.61
C LEU A 38 -1.74 27.69 -25.23
N GLY A 39 -0.66 27.82 -26.00
CA GLY A 39 -0.15 29.11 -26.49
C GLY A 39 0.25 30.08 -25.36
N SER A 40 0.48 29.57 -24.14
CA SER A 40 0.73 30.36 -22.93
C SER A 40 1.35 29.49 -21.83
N HIS A 41 1.32 29.97 -20.59
CA HIS A 41 1.74 29.23 -19.41
C HIS A 41 0.61 29.09 -18.39
N PHE A 42 0.73 28.11 -17.51
CA PHE A 42 -0.07 28.01 -16.29
C PHE A 42 0.83 28.00 -15.06
N ILE A 43 0.26 28.29 -13.89
CA ILE A 43 0.98 28.29 -12.62
C ILE A 43 0.51 27.12 -11.77
N VAL A 44 1.43 26.30 -11.27
CA VAL A 44 1.13 25.19 -10.35
C VAL A 44 1.68 25.53 -8.98
N TYR A 45 0.83 25.61 -7.98
CA TYR A 45 1.25 25.70 -6.59
C TYR A 45 1.08 24.34 -5.91
N VAL A 46 2.16 23.84 -5.33
CA VAL A 46 2.16 22.61 -4.53
C VAL A 46 2.14 22.99 -3.05
N PRO A 47 1.20 22.49 -2.24
CA PRO A 47 1.10 22.88 -0.84
C PRO A 47 2.33 22.37 -0.05
N PRO A 48 2.71 23.03 1.06
CA PRO A 48 3.92 22.66 1.82
C PRO A 48 3.78 21.31 2.51
N ASN A 49 2.55 20.84 2.77
CA ASN A 49 2.28 19.50 3.29
C ASN A 49 2.15 18.44 2.18
N TYR A 50 2.50 18.75 0.93
CA TYR A 50 2.49 17.79 -0.17
C TYR A 50 3.45 16.63 0.06
N THR A 51 2.93 15.42 -0.15
CA THR A 51 3.70 14.19 -0.15
C THR A 51 3.22 13.30 -1.32
N PRO A 52 4.13 12.60 -2.02
CA PRO A 52 3.76 11.78 -3.17
C PRO A 52 3.06 10.46 -2.81
N ASP A 53 3.08 10.07 -1.54
CA ASP A 53 2.51 8.81 -1.01
C ASP A 53 0.98 8.83 -0.85
N ARG A 54 0.34 10.00 -1.03
CA ARG A 54 -1.11 10.13 -1.10
C ARG A 54 -1.55 10.94 -2.31
N THR A 55 -2.83 10.79 -2.68
CA THR A 55 -3.43 11.59 -3.74
C THR A 55 -4.02 12.90 -3.20
N TRP A 56 -3.89 13.99 -3.96
CA TRP A 56 -4.23 15.34 -3.55
C TRP A 56 -5.40 15.93 -4.34
N PRO A 57 -6.35 16.62 -3.70
CA PRO A 57 -7.36 17.38 -4.41
C PRO A 57 -6.71 18.57 -5.15
N ILE A 58 -7.35 19.00 -6.23
CA ILE A 58 -6.83 20.03 -7.13
C ILE A 58 -7.90 21.08 -7.44
N ILE A 59 -7.50 22.35 -7.48
CA ILE A 59 -8.37 23.46 -7.91
C ILE A 59 -7.77 24.13 -9.14
N PHE A 60 -8.52 24.13 -10.23
CA PHE A 60 -8.21 24.89 -11.45
C PHE A 60 -8.81 26.30 -11.32
N CYS A 61 -7.94 27.30 -11.20
CA CYS A 61 -8.24 28.69 -10.85
C CYS A 61 -8.22 29.57 -12.10
N TYR A 62 -9.39 30.06 -12.52
CA TYR A 62 -9.53 31.00 -13.64
C TYR A 62 -9.60 32.45 -13.12
N HIS A 63 -8.78 33.31 -13.72
CA HIS A 63 -8.64 34.71 -13.31
C HIS A 63 -9.72 35.63 -13.91
N GLY A 64 -9.88 36.83 -13.36
CA GLY A 64 -10.79 37.85 -13.89
C GLY A 64 -10.37 38.40 -15.26
N GLN A 65 -11.22 39.26 -15.85
CA GLN A 65 -10.92 39.92 -17.12
C GLN A 65 -9.63 40.76 -17.02
N GLY A 66 -8.77 40.68 -18.02
CA GLY A 66 -7.48 41.38 -18.05
C GLY A 66 -6.42 40.83 -17.09
N GLY A 67 -6.74 39.78 -16.33
CA GLY A 67 -5.77 39.11 -15.44
C GLY A 67 -4.80 38.19 -16.17
N HIS A 68 -3.99 37.51 -15.36
CA HIS A 68 -3.04 36.49 -15.78
C HIS A 68 -3.22 35.23 -14.92
N PRO A 69 -2.70 34.07 -15.35
CA PRO A 69 -2.66 32.85 -14.54
C PRO A 69 -2.21 33.12 -13.10
N THR A 70 -3.09 32.85 -12.13
CA THR A 70 -2.79 33.06 -10.71
C THR A 70 -3.57 32.09 -9.82
N VAL A 71 -2.96 31.71 -8.71
CA VAL A 71 -3.58 30.89 -7.66
C VAL A 71 -4.03 31.72 -6.45
N SER A 72 -3.74 33.02 -6.44
CA SER A 72 -3.75 33.85 -5.23
C SER A 72 -5.06 33.83 -4.41
N PRO A 73 -6.27 33.92 -5.00
CA PRO A 73 -7.51 33.89 -4.21
C PRO A 73 -7.67 32.58 -3.42
N PHE A 74 -7.42 31.45 -4.08
CA PHE A 74 -7.53 30.12 -3.47
C PHE A 74 -6.36 29.82 -2.54
N HIS A 75 -5.16 30.29 -2.87
CA HIS A 75 -3.99 30.18 -2.00
C HIS A 75 -4.24 30.84 -0.65
N ARG A 76 -4.82 32.05 -0.62
CA ARG A 76 -5.21 32.72 0.63
C ARG A 76 -6.35 32.02 1.35
N LEU A 77 -7.36 31.54 0.64
CA LEU A 77 -8.50 30.84 1.24
C LEU A 77 -8.09 29.55 1.95
N THR A 78 -7.15 28.81 1.37
CA THR A 78 -6.66 27.53 1.89
C THR A 78 -5.41 27.66 2.76
N ASP A 79 -4.94 28.89 3.02
CA ASP A 79 -3.65 29.17 3.68
C ASP A 79 -2.47 28.44 3.00
N GLY A 80 -2.57 28.21 1.69
CA GLY A 80 -1.61 27.45 0.90
C GLY A 80 -1.55 25.96 1.22
N LYS A 81 -2.54 25.39 1.92
CA LYS A 81 -2.54 23.98 2.33
C LYS A 81 -3.58 23.16 1.60
N ASN A 82 -3.44 21.84 1.70
CA ASN A 82 -4.45 20.82 1.39
C ASN A 82 -4.89 20.67 -0.07
N PHE A 83 -4.54 21.60 -0.96
CA PHE A 83 -4.89 21.56 -2.37
C PHE A 83 -3.67 21.87 -3.22
N ILE A 84 -3.52 21.13 -4.32
CA ILE A 84 -2.75 21.62 -5.46
C ILE A 84 -3.58 22.71 -6.14
N LEU A 85 -3.00 23.87 -6.39
CA LEU A 85 -3.70 24.98 -7.03
C LEU A 85 -3.10 25.22 -8.41
N VAL A 86 -3.95 25.44 -9.41
CA VAL A 86 -3.51 25.64 -10.80
C VAL A 86 -4.09 26.92 -11.35
N GLY A 87 -3.28 27.96 -11.47
CA GLY A 87 -3.66 29.19 -12.16
C GLY A 87 -3.72 28.95 -13.65
N MET A 88 -4.93 28.95 -14.22
CA MET A 88 -5.17 28.64 -15.62
C MET A 88 -5.11 29.91 -16.50
N PRO A 89 -4.50 29.84 -17.69
CA PRO A 89 -4.66 30.86 -18.73
C PRO A 89 -6.01 30.68 -19.43
N TYR A 90 -6.33 31.62 -20.31
CA TYR A 90 -7.30 31.41 -21.39
C TYR A 90 -6.54 31.04 -22.67
N VAL A 91 -6.93 29.95 -23.33
CA VAL A 91 -6.22 29.36 -24.49
C VAL A 91 -6.33 30.21 -25.76
N GLN A 92 -7.25 31.18 -25.81
CA GLN A 92 -7.47 32.04 -26.97
C GLN A 92 -7.30 33.54 -26.66
N GLN A 93 -6.06 33.98 -26.46
CA GLN A 93 -5.72 35.41 -26.58
C GLN A 93 -5.28 35.80 -28.01
N THR A 94 -5.23 34.87 -28.97
CA THR A 94 -4.71 35.12 -30.32
C THR A 94 -5.74 35.62 -31.33
N VAL A 95 -7.02 35.65 -30.99
CA VAL A 95 -8.02 36.29 -31.85
C VAL A 95 -8.20 37.71 -31.33
N ASN A 96 -7.80 38.70 -32.13
CA ASN A 96 -8.18 40.11 -31.98
C ASN A 96 -9.71 40.24 -32.08
N VAL A 97 -10.47 39.66 -31.14
CA VAL A 97 -11.90 39.90 -31.02
C VAL A 97 -12.03 41.28 -30.39
N PRO A 98 -12.55 42.29 -31.13
CA PRO A 98 -12.70 43.62 -30.58
C PRO A 98 -13.49 43.54 -29.28
N SER A 99 -12.95 44.18 -28.25
CA SER A 99 -13.51 44.28 -26.92
C SER A 99 -15.04 44.43 -26.94
N ALA A 100 -15.72 43.49 -26.26
CA ALA A 100 -17.10 43.57 -25.80
C ALA A 100 -18.26 43.66 -26.82
N LYS A 101 -18.04 43.75 -28.13
CA LYS A 101 -19.14 43.73 -29.11
C LYS A 101 -19.45 42.30 -29.57
N VAL A 102 -20.35 41.67 -28.82
CA VAL A 102 -21.13 40.47 -29.20
C VAL A 102 -20.26 39.35 -29.78
N ILE A 103 -19.51 38.67 -28.92
CA ILE A 103 -19.16 37.28 -29.24
C ILE A 103 -20.51 36.57 -29.40
N SER A 104 -20.80 36.13 -30.63
CA SER A 104 -22.02 35.35 -30.88
C SER A 104 -22.02 34.16 -29.92
N SER A 105 -23.21 33.69 -29.53
CA SER A 105 -23.32 32.49 -28.70
C SER A 105 -22.54 31.30 -29.27
N HIS A 106 -22.28 31.26 -30.59
CA HIS A 106 -21.45 30.24 -31.22
C HIS A 106 -19.95 30.39 -30.95
N GLY A 107 -19.37 31.61 -31.01
CA GLY A 107 -17.92 31.81 -30.79
C GLY A 107 -17.48 31.41 -29.37
N TYR A 108 -18.30 31.73 -28.37
CA TYR A 108 -18.02 31.32 -27.00
C TYR A 108 -18.10 29.79 -26.79
N GLU A 109 -18.89 29.05 -27.59
CA GLU A 109 -18.89 27.58 -27.49
C GLU A 109 -17.56 26.99 -27.95
N GLN A 110 -17.06 27.48 -29.07
CA GLN A 110 -15.77 27.06 -29.60
C GLN A 110 -14.65 27.39 -28.61
N GLU A 111 -14.68 28.59 -28.00
CA GLU A 111 -13.77 28.96 -26.90
C GLU A 111 -13.84 27.93 -25.76
N MET A 112 -15.05 27.61 -25.26
CA MET A 112 -15.20 26.69 -24.13
C MET A 112 -14.87 25.24 -24.46
N ASP A 113 -15.05 24.79 -25.69
CA ASP A 113 -14.61 23.47 -26.14
C ASP A 113 -13.08 23.39 -26.18
N VAL A 114 -12.41 24.47 -26.61
CA VAL A 114 -10.96 24.60 -26.57
C VAL A 114 -10.45 24.62 -25.13
N GLU A 115 -11.08 25.39 -24.24
CA GLU A 115 -10.75 25.40 -22.80
C GLU A 115 -10.97 24.03 -22.15
N THR A 116 -12.04 23.32 -22.54
CA THR A 116 -12.33 21.97 -22.06
C THR A 116 -11.21 21.02 -22.42
N LYS A 117 -10.81 20.98 -23.71
CA LYS A 117 -9.71 20.13 -24.19
C LYS A 117 -8.37 20.50 -23.55
N ALA A 118 -8.09 21.79 -23.44
CA ALA A 118 -6.89 22.28 -22.76
C ALA A 118 -6.81 21.74 -21.32
N LEU A 119 -7.91 21.81 -20.56
CA LEU A 119 -7.93 21.27 -19.20
C LEU A 119 -7.83 19.74 -19.18
N THR A 120 -8.64 19.03 -19.96
CA THR A 120 -8.80 17.56 -19.83
C THR A 120 -7.76 16.74 -20.57
N GLU A 121 -7.20 17.26 -21.67
CA GLU A 121 -6.27 16.55 -22.54
C GLU A 121 -4.82 17.04 -22.39
N VAL A 122 -4.61 18.23 -21.84
CA VAL A 122 -3.27 18.81 -21.64
C VAL A 122 -2.92 18.90 -20.16
N VAL A 123 -3.62 19.75 -19.41
CA VAL A 123 -3.19 20.11 -18.05
C VAL A 123 -3.39 18.97 -17.05
N ILE A 124 -4.57 18.33 -16.99
CA ILE A 124 -4.81 17.22 -16.06
C ILE A 124 -3.84 16.05 -16.29
N PRO A 125 -3.65 15.53 -17.52
CA PRO A 125 -2.70 14.44 -17.77
C PRO A 125 -1.27 14.82 -17.41
N PHE A 126 -0.84 16.05 -17.73
CA PHE A 126 0.48 16.55 -17.34
C PHE A 126 0.65 16.52 -15.82
N LEU A 127 -0.29 17.08 -15.06
CA LEU A 127 -0.19 17.09 -13.60
C LEU A 127 -0.23 15.69 -12.99
N CYS A 128 -1.06 14.79 -13.50
CA CYS A 128 -1.10 13.41 -13.00
C CYS A 128 0.18 12.60 -13.30
N LYS A 129 0.98 13.02 -14.29
CA LYS A 129 2.29 12.42 -14.58
C LYS A 129 3.35 12.86 -13.57
N HIS A 130 3.22 14.07 -13.03
CA HIS A 130 4.25 14.71 -12.22
C HIS A 130 3.90 14.85 -10.73
N LEU A 131 2.62 14.75 -10.37
CA LEU A 131 2.10 14.91 -9.03
C LEU A 131 1.06 13.83 -8.73
N SER A 132 0.93 13.47 -7.46
CA SER A 132 -0.09 12.52 -6.98
C SER A 132 -1.45 13.21 -6.87
N VAL A 133 -2.16 13.34 -7.98
CA VAL A 133 -3.47 14.02 -8.07
C VAL A 133 -4.63 13.04 -7.87
N ASP A 134 -5.60 13.37 -7.01
CA ASP A 134 -6.89 12.67 -6.93
C ASP A 134 -7.86 13.21 -8.00
N LYS A 135 -7.97 12.48 -9.11
CA LYS A 135 -8.87 12.83 -10.23
C LYS A 135 -10.35 12.91 -9.82
N ARG A 136 -10.74 12.33 -8.69
CA ARG A 136 -12.11 12.40 -8.16
C ARG A 136 -12.38 13.70 -7.42
N LEU A 137 -11.34 14.45 -7.07
CA LEU A 137 -11.36 15.71 -6.33
C LEU A 137 -10.81 16.88 -7.16
N CYS A 138 -11.15 16.92 -8.45
CA CYS A 138 -10.86 18.03 -9.35
C CYS A 138 -11.93 19.12 -9.30
N PHE A 139 -11.61 20.29 -8.79
CA PHE A 139 -12.49 21.46 -8.75
C PHE A 139 -12.13 22.44 -9.84
N VAL A 140 -13.14 23.11 -10.39
CA VAL A 140 -12.94 24.32 -11.19
C VAL A 140 -13.47 25.49 -10.38
N GLY A 141 -12.69 26.57 -10.32
CA GLY A 141 -13.05 27.78 -9.61
C GLY A 141 -12.55 29.02 -10.35
N GLY A 142 -13.22 30.14 -10.13
CA GLY A 142 -12.76 31.40 -10.72
C GLY A 142 -13.52 32.62 -10.23
N THR A 143 -12.93 33.78 -10.48
CA THR A 143 -13.48 35.08 -10.06
C THR A 143 -13.84 35.92 -11.28
N SER A 144 -14.97 36.63 -11.24
CA SER A 144 -15.39 37.54 -12.32
C SER A 144 -15.54 36.78 -13.65
N ARG A 145 -14.87 37.20 -14.74
CA ARG A 145 -14.77 36.42 -16.00
C ARG A 145 -14.44 34.94 -15.74
N GLY A 146 -13.52 34.66 -14.82
CA GLY A 146 -13.16 33.29 -14.47
C GLY A 146 -14.29 32.52 -13.79
N GLY A 147 -15.18 33.19 -13.06
CA GLY A 147 -16.36 32.56 -12.47
C GLY A 147 -17.40 32.17 -13.54
N TRP A 148 -17.57 33.02 -14.56
CA TRP A 148 -18.43 32.70 -15.71
C TRP A 148 -17.88 31.53 -16.53
N VAL A 149 -16.58 31.54 -16.82
CA VAL A 149 -15.90 30.42 -17.49
C VAL A 149 -16.00 29.14 -16.65
N CYS A 150 -15.75 29.22 -15.35
CA CYS A 150 -15.92 28.09 -14.42
C CYS A 150 -17.33 27.49 -14.50
N SER A 151 -18.37 28.31 -14.61
CA SER A 151 -19.74 27.81 -14.75
C SER A 151 -19.92 26.98 -16.02
N THR A 152 -19.49 27.49 -17.18
CA THR A 152 -19.65 26.80 -18.46
C THR A 152 -18.72 25.58 -18.57
N LEU A 153 -17.46 25.74 -18.21
CA LEU A 153 -16.47 24.66 -18.21
C LEU A 153 -16.91 23.53 -17.28
N GLY A 154 -17.38 23.87 -16.09
CA GLY A 154 -17.94 22.92 -15.12
C GLY A 154 -19.14 22.12 -15.64
N GLU A 155 -19.98 22.74 -16.47
CA GLU A 155 -21.07 22.06 -17.18
C GLU A 155 -20.54 21.07 -18.23
N ASN A 156 -19.48 21.44 -18.96
CA ASN A 156 -18.86 20.59 -19.99
C ASN A 156 -18.11 19.38 -19.39
N ILE A 157 -17.43 19.57 -18.26
CA ILE A 157 -16.62 18.53 -17.60
C ILE A 157 -17.29 17.94 -16.36
N ALA A 158 -18.60 18.09 -16.19
CA ALA A 158 -19.33 17.69 -14.99
C ALA A 158 -19.07 16.23 -14.52
N PRO A 159 -18.87 15.22 -15.40
CA PRO A 159 -18.52 13.86 -14.96
C PRO A 159 -17.16 13.77 -14.26
N SER A 160 -16.21 14.61 -14.67
CA SER A 160 -14.82 14.61 -14.22
C SER A 160 -14.52 15.68 -13.18
N CYS A 161 -15.52 16.48 -12.81
CA CYS A 161 -15.39 17.58 -11.86
C CYS A 161 -16.05 17.25 -10.52
N ALA A 162 -15.30 17.40 -9.44
CA ALA A 162 -15.74 17.18 -8.06
C ALA A 162 -16.75 18.22 -7.57
N GLY A 163 -16.61 19.48 -8.02
CA GLY A 163 -17.45 20.60 -7.66
C GLY A 163 -17.03 21.91 -8.31
N LEU A 164 -17.91 22.91 -8.25
CA LEU A 164 -17.70 24.23 -8.87
C LEU A 164 -17.58 25.33 -7.81
N ILE A 165 -16.72 26.33 -8.07
CA ILE A 165 -16.53 27.49 -7.20
C ILE A 165 -16.66 28.79 -8.02
N ILE A 166 -17.85 29.37 -8.03
CA ILE A 166 -18.20 30.52 -8.87
C ILE A 166 -18.14 31.79 -8.01
N LEU A 167 -17.16 32.66 -8.23
CA LEU A 167 -16.95 33.86 -7.41
C LEU A 167 -17.17 35.15 -8.21
N CYS A 168 -17.92 36.10 -7.65
CA CYS A 168 -18.25 37.40 -8.25
C CYS A 168 -18.83 37.29 -9.67
N ALA A 169 -19.61 36.23 -9.91
CA ALA A 169 -20.13 35.85 -11.22
C ALA A 169 -21.44 35.06 -11.07
N GLY A 170 -21.97 34.55 -12.17
CA GLY A 170 -23.11 33.64 -12.19
C GLY A 170 -22.96 32.56 -13.24
N ARG A 171 -24.09 32.21 -13.87
CA ARG A 171 -24.14 31.29 -15.01
C ARG A 171 -24.34 32.08 -16.30
N GLU A 172 -23.38 32.01 -17.21
CA GLU A 172 -23.34 32.85 -18.42
C GLU A 172 -24.57 32.64 -19.31
N ARG A 173 -25.03 31.39 -19.43
CA ARG A 173 -26.01 30.98 -20.45
C ARG A 173 -27.35 30.56 -19.89
N LYS A 174 -28.16 31.51 -19.41
CA LYS A 174 -29.47 31.22 -18.79
C LYS A 174 -30.39 30.30 -19.62
N ALA A 175 -30.31 30.37 -20.96
CA ALA A 175 -31.19 29.63 -21.87
C ALA A 175 -30.65 28.28 -22.40
N ARG A 176 -29.35 27.95 -22.23
CA ARG A 176 -28.79 26.72 -22.81
C ARG A 176 -29.15 25.50 -21.94
N PRO A 177 -29.73 24.42 -22.50
CA PRO A 177 -29.89 23.17 -21.79
C PRO A 177 -28.54 22.50 -21.55
N LEU A 178 -28.37 21.85 -20.39
CA LEU A 178 -27.19 21.04 -20.12
C LEU A 178 -27.15 19.81 -21.02
N VAL A 179 -25.94 19.37 -21.38
CA VAL A 179 -25.72 18.07 -22.02
C VAL A 179 -26.34 16.95 -21.19
N ASN A 180 -26.16 16.99 -19.87
CA ASN A 180 -26.82 16.05 -18.95
C ASN A 180 -26.99 16.63 -17.54
N ALA A 181 -28.23 17.04 -17.24
CA ALA A 181 -28.61 17.57 -15.93
C ALA A 181 -28.34 16.60 -14.76
N LYS A 182 -28.37 15.27 -15.00
CA LYS A 182 -28.19 14.27 -13.93
C LYS A 182 -26.79 14.29 -13.34
N TRP A 183 -25.78 14.76 -14.07
CA TRP A 183 -24.41 14.86 -13.58
C TRP A 183 -24.27 15.83 -12.40
N PHE A 184 -25.20 16.76 -12.24
CA PHE A 184 -25.20 17.71 -11.12
C PHE A 184 -25.92 17.19 -9.86
N ARG A 185 -26.57 16.03 -9.90
CA ARG A 185 -27.24 15.48 -8.71
C ARG A 185 -26.23 15.26 -7.59
N LYS A 186 -26.49 15.87 -6.43
CA LYS A 186 -25.66 15.90 -5.23
C LYS A 186 -24.26 16.51 -5.43
N LYS A 187 -23.97 17.10 -6.60
CA LYS A 187 -22.67 17.73 -6.88
C LYS A 187 -22.55 19.02 -6.06
N PRO A 188 -21.44 19.24 -5.35
CA PRO A 188 -21.24 20.46 -4.60
C PRO A 188 -20.97 21.65 -5.54
N VAL A 189 -21.68 22.75 -5.31
CA VAL A 189 -21.50 24.01 -6.04
C VAL A 189 -21.47 25.16 -5.04
N PHE A 190 -20.36 25.89 -4.97
CA PHE A 190 -20.24 27.11 -4.18
C PHE A 190 -20.39 28.33 -5.09
N ILE A 191 -21.20 29.29 -4.66
CA ILE A 191 -21.39 30.57 -5.35
C ILE A 191 -21.19 31.67 -4.32
N GLY A 192 -20.17 32.51 -4.52
CA GLY A 192 -19.83 33.64 -3.65
C GLY A 192 -19.93 34.94 -4.40
N VAL A 193 -20.72 35.90 -3.92
CA VAL A 193 -20.86 37.23 -4.56
C VAL A 193 -20.89 38.33 -3.51
N GLY A 194 -20.32 39.50 -3.82
CA GLY A 194 -20.41 40.65 -2.93
C GLY A 194 -21.85 41.13 -2.74
N GLU A 195 -22.18 41.66 -1.56
CA GLU A 195 -23.48 42.25 -1.29
C GLU A 195 -23.84 43.39 -2.23
N LYS A 196 -22.84 44.21 -2.60
CA LYS A 196 -22.91 45.38 -3.49
C LYS A 196 -22.48 45.05 -4.92
N GLU A 197 -22.31 43.77 -5.25
CA GLU A 197 -21.84 43.32 -6.55
C GLU A 197 -22.92 43.51 -7.63
N VAL A 198 -22.57 44.12 -8.76
CA VAL A 198 -23.49 44.30 -9.89
C VAL A 198 -23.96 42.96 -10.47
N ASN A 199 -23.11 41.93 -10.38
CA ASN A 199 -23.42 40.56 -10.79
C ASN A 199 -24.14 39.72 -9.73
N ARG A 200 -24.55 40.28 -8.58
CA ARG A 200 -25.21 39.53 -7.50
C ARG A 200 -26.42 38.74 -7.98
N LYS A 201 -27.31 39.39 -8.75
CA LYS A 201 -28.50 38.72 -9.30
C LYS A 201 -28.14 37.50 -10.13
N SER A 202 -27.04 37.57 -10.89
CA SER A 202 -26.56 36.46 -11.70
C SER A 202 -26.04 35.29 -10.85
N GLY A 203 -25.36 35.56 -9.74
CA GLY A 203 -24.96 34.54 -8.77
C GLY A 203 -26.18 33.85 -8.13
N GLU A 204 -27.18 34.64 -7.72
CA GLU A 204 -28.43 34.10 -7.17
C GLU A 204 -29.22 33.26 -8.20
N ASP A 205 -29.27 33.70 -9.46
CA ASP A 205 -29.88 32.95 -10.56
C ASP A 205 -29.14 31.62 -10.81
N ALA A 206 -27.80 31.63 -10.76
CA ALA A 206 -27.00 30.42 -10.88
C ALA A 206 -27.27 29.44 -9.73
N ALA A 207 -27.39 29.95 -8.50
CA ALA A 207 -27.69 29.13 -7.34
C ALA A 207 -29.03 28.40 -7.48
N ARG A 208 -30.09 29.13 -7.88
CA ARG A 208 -31.40 28.55 -8.18
C ARG A 208 -31.33 27.54 -9.32
N PHE A 209 -30.56 27.83 -10.37
CA PHE A 209 -30.40 26.93 -11.50
C PHE A 209 -29.78 25.60 -11.06
N TYR A 210 -28.62 25.61 -10.41
CA TYR A 210 -27.94 24.38 -9.98
C TYR A 210 -28.75 23.60 -8.93
N ALA A 211 -29.45 24.29 -8.04
CA ALA A 211 -30.33 23.64 -7.06
C ALA A 211 -31.46 22.85 -7.75
N ARG A 212 -32.07 23.39 -8.82
CA ARG A 212 -33.08 22.67 -9.61
C ARG A 212 -32.55 21.41 -10.31
N LEU A 213 -31.24 21.32 -10.53
CA LEU A 213 -30.59 20.12 -11.08
C LEU A 213 -30.28 19.08 -10.00
N GLY A 214 -30.56 19.40 -8.74
CA GLY A 214 -30.28 18.56 -7.58
C GLY A 214 -28.85 18.69 -7.04
N ALA A 215 -28.11 19.74 -7.40
CA ALA A 215 -26.81 20.03 -6.82
C ALA A 215 -26.93 20.44 -5.34
N LYS A 216 -25.86 20.20 -4.56
CA LYS A 216 -25.70 20.74 -3.21
C LYS A 216 -25.12 22.15 -3.32
N VAL A 217 -26.02 23.13 -3.40
CA VAL A 217 -25.64 24.54 -3.63
C VAL A 217 -25.40 25.26 -2.31
N THR A 218 -24.27 25.94 -2.21
CA THR A 218 -23.96 26.91 -1.16
C THR A 218 -23.88 28.30 -1.80
N LEU A 219 -24.83 29.18 -1.47
CA LEU A 219 -24.77 30.59 -1.84
C LEU A 219 -24.28 31.40 -0.63
N GLU A 220 -23.23 32.17 -0.83
CA GLU A 220 -22.63 33.08 0.15
C GLU A 220 -22.61 34.50 -0.38
N ILE A 221 -23.17 35.43 0.40
CA ILE A 221 -23.15 36.86 0.09
C ILE A 221 -22.09 37.53 0.96
N PHE A 222 -21.01 38.02 0.36
CA PHE A 222 -19.93 38.67 1.09
C PHE A 222 -20.36 40.08 1.52
N LYS A 223 -20.68 40.22 2.81
CA LYS A 223 -21.22 41.45 3.40
C LYS A 223 -20.32 42.66 3.14
N GLY A 224 -20.91 43.77 2.70
CA GLY A 224 -20.22 45.03 2.44
C GLY A 224 -19.32 45.06 1.19
N LEU A 225 -19.02 43.91 0.57
CA LEU A 225 -18.13 43.83 -0.58
C LEU A 225 -18.88 44.10 -1.90
N GLY A 226 -18.20 44.75 -2.85
CA GLY A 226 -18.61 44.85 -4.25
C GLY A 226 -17.96 43.74 -5.08
N HIS A 227 -17.20 44.12 -6.11
CA HIS A 227 -16.51 43.18 -7.02
C HIS A 227 -15.24 42.58 -6.44
N GLN A 228 -15.37 41.92 -5.28
CA GLN A 228 -14.26 41.36 -4.53
C GLN A 228 -14.65 40.04 -3.87
N VAL A 229 -13.66 39.16 -3.72
CA VAL A 229 -13.78 37.90 -2.98
C VAL A 229 -13.32 38.13 -1.55
N ASP A 230 -14.10 37.68 -0.58
CA ASP A 230 -13.63 37.58 0.80
C ASP A 230 -12.69 36.36 0.93
N THR A 231 -11.38 36.59 0.88
CA THR A 231 -10.38 35.52 0.99
C THR A 231 -10.20 35.00 2.41
N LYS A 232 -10.94 35.54 3.39
CA LYS A 232 -11.00 35.07 4.78
C LYS A 232 -12.37 34.47 5.11
N ASN A 233 -13.20 34.19 4.09
CA ASN A 233 -14.53 33.64 4.29
C ASN A 233 -14.45 32.22 4.85
N GLU A 234 -14.75 32.06 6.15
CA GLU A 234 -14.71 30.76 6.82
C GLU A 234 -15.70 29.76 6.21
N ARG A 235 -16.85 30.21 5.70
CA ARG A 235 -17.83 29.32 5.07
C ARG A 235 -17.27 28.67 3.80
N LEU A 236 -16.59 29.43 2.94
CA LEU A 236 -15.91 28.91 1.75
C LEU A 236 -14.76 27.98 2.13
N ARG A 237 -13.96 28.36 3.13
CA ARG A 237 -12.87 27.51 3.64
C ARG A 237 -13.39 26.16 4.15
N THR A 238 -14.40 26.16 5.01
CA THR A 238 -15.05 24.93 5.50
C THR A 238 -15.63 24.12 4.35
N TRP A 239 -16.33 24.77 3.41
CA TRP A 239 -16.89 24.09 2.24
C TRP A 239 -15.82 23.41 1.39
N LEU A 240 -14.67 24.05 1.18
CA LEU A 240 -13.55 23.46 0.44
C LEU A 240 -13.04 22.21 1.16
N LEU A 241 -12.79 22.30 2.47
CA LEU A 241 -12.32 21.16 3.25
C LEU A 241 -13.29 19.98 3.20
N GLU A 242 -14.58 20.21 3.45
CA GLU A 242 -15.63 19.20 3.47
C GLU A 242 -15.84 18.50 2.13
N ASN A 243 -15.70 19.24 1.02
CA ASN A 243 -15.92 18.69 -0.32
C ASN A 243 -14.63 18.17 -0.98
N GLY A 244 -13.47 18.63 -0.51
CA GLY A 244 -12.14 18.21 -0.95
C GLY A 244 -11.53 17.16 -0.02
N PRO A 245 -10.48 17.51 0.75
CA PRO A 245 -9.67 16.54 1.49
C PRO A 245 -10.42 15.79 2.60
N LEU A 246 -11.51 16.33 3.17
CA LEU A 246 -12.31 15.62 4.18
C LEU A 246 -13.40 14.73 3.57
N ARG A 247 -13.62 14.77 2.25
CA ARG A 247 -14.75 14.08 1.62
C ARG A 247 -14.70 12.56 1.77
N TYR A 248 -13.50 11.98 1.77
CA TYR A 248 -13.27 10.54 1.90
C TYR A 248 -12.71 10.15 3.27
N LEU A 249 -12.81 11.05 4.25
CA LEU A 249 -12.23 10.87 5.58
C LEU A 249 -12.70 9.56 6.24
N LYS A 250 -13.98 9.21 6.08
CA LYS A 250 -14.54 8.00 6.66
C LYS A 250 -13.93 6.74 6.03
N GLU A 251 -13.80 6.73 4.71
CA GLU A 251 -13.19 5.65 3.95
C GLU A 251 -11.70 5.50 4.30
N ASP A 252 -10.98 6.61 4.42
CA ASP A 252 -9.55 6.61 4.77
C ASP A 252 -9.33 6.10 6.20
N LEU A 253 -10.13 6.54 7.17
CA LEU A 253 -10.10 6.00 8.54
C LEU A 253 -10.43 4.51 8.58
N ALA A 254 -11.40 4.06 7.79
CA ALA A 254 -11.72 2.64 7.69
C ALA A 254 -10.57 1.83 7.06
N ALA A 255 -9.88 2.40 6.07
CA ALA A 255 -8.70 1.79 5.46
C ALA A 255 -7.53 1.70 6.45
N ALA A 256 -7.26 2.77 7.22
CA ALA A 256 -6.25 2.77 8.28
C ALA A 256 -6.55 1.70 9.34
N ALA A 257 -7.78 1.64 9.84
CA ALA A 257 -8.21 0.64 10.82
C ALA A 257 -8.08 -0.80 10.28
N LYS A 258 -8.33 -1.03 8.99
CA LYS A 258 -8.11 -2.33 8.34
C LYS A 258 -6.63 -2.70 8.30
N LEU A 259 -5.74 -1.74 8.02
CA LEU A 259 -4.30 -1.94 7.99
C LEU A 259 -3.75 -2.23 9.39
N GLU A 260 -4.23 -1.54 10.42
CA GLU A 260 -3.88 -1.82 11.82
C GLU A 260 -4.23 -3.25 12.20
N LYS A 261 -5.46 -3.69 11.90
CA LYS A 261 -5.90 -5.08 12.14
C LYS A 261 -5.06 -6.12 11.39
N ALA A 262 -4.51 -5.74 10.24
CA ALA A 262 -3.62 -6.59 9.45
C ALA A 262 -2.15 -6.55 9.92
N GLY A 263 -1.83 -5.77 10.96
CA GLY A 263 -0.46 -5.59 11.46
C GLY A 263 0.43 -4.74 10.55
N LYS A 264 -0.14 -4.01 9.57
CA LYS A 264 0.59 -3.12 8.65
C LYS A 264 0.62 -1.69 9.22
N LEU A 265 1.26 -1.55 10.37
CA LEU A 265 1.24 -0.32 11.16
C LEU A 265 1.91 0.88 10.48
N GLY A 266 2.94 0.66 9.66
CA GLY A 266 3.61 1.75 8.93
C GLY A 266 2.68 2.45 7.93
N LEU A 267 1.95 1.65 7.15
CA LEU A 267 0.95 2.18 6.21
C LEU A 267 -0.23 2.84 6.93
N ALA A 268 -0.69 2.26 8.04
CA ALA A 268 -1.74 2.87 8.84
C ALA A 268 -1.29 4.21 9.45
N TYR A 269 -0.06 4.29 9.94
CA TYR A 269 0.55 5.52 10.45
C TYR A 269 0.53 6.63 9.42
N ASN A 270 0.96 6.35 8.17
CA ASN A 270 0.97 7.36 7.11
C ASN A 270 -0.44 7.90 6.80
N ILE A 271 -1.46 7.03 6.74
CA ILE A 271 -2.85 7.47 6.51
C ILE A 271 -3.32 8.35 7.66
N HIS A 272 -3.09 7.94 8.92
CA HIS A 272 -3.49 8.75 10.07
C HIS A 272 -2.76 10.09 10.13
N LEU A 273 -1.46 10.12 9.82
CA LEU A 273 -0.68 11.33 9.74
C LEU A 273 -1.25 12.26 8.66
N ALA A 274 -1.47 11.74 7.45
CA ALA A 274 -2.06 12.48 6.34
C ALA A 274 -3.42 13.10 6.71
N ILE A 275 -4.29 12.34 7.38
CA ILE A 275 -5.58 12.84 7.87
C ILE A 275 -5.40 13.93 8.91
N SER A 276 -4.47 13.74 9.87
CA SER A 276 -4.25 14.68 10.97
C SER A 276 -3.82 16.07 10.50
N GLU A 277 -3.15 16.15 9.36
CA GLU A 277 -2.66 17.40 8.78
C GLU A 277 -3.75 18.19 8.02
N VAL A 278 -4.90 17.58 7.71
CA VAL A 278 -5.93 18.24 6.90
C VAL A 278 -6.56 19.41 7.66
N SER A 279 -6.96 19.21 8.91
CA SER A 279 -7.56 20.27 9.72
C SER A 279 -7.32 20.06 11.22
N PRO A 280 -6.65 20.98 11.92
CA PRO A 280 -6.37 20.83 13.35
C PRO A 280 -7.63 20.95 14.23
N THR A 281 -8.72 21.53 13.70
CA THR A 281 -9.97 21.75 14.45
C THR A 281 -11.01 20.66 14.20
N HIS A 282 -10.81 19.79 13.21
CA HIS A 282 -11.76 18.72 12.91
C HIS A 282 -11.52 17.53 13.86
N GLU A 283 -12.56 17.11 14.57
CA GLU A 283 -12.48 16.05 15.59
C GLU A 283 -11.80 14.78 15.09
N ALA A 284 -12.22 14.28 13.93
CA ALA A 284 -11.64 13.07 13.35
C ALA A 284 -10.16 13.22 12.93
N CYS A 285 -9.71 14.43 12.58
CA CYS A 285 -8.28 14.69 12.33
C CYS A 285 -7.48 14.65 13.64
N GLY A 286 -8.05 15.17 14.74
CA GLY A 286 -7.47 15.03 16.08
C GLY A 286 -7.41 13.57 16.55
N SER A 287 -8.43 12.77 16.27
CA SER A 287 -8.41 11.32 16.55
C SER A 287 -7.35 10.58 15.73
N ALA A 288 -7.19 10.93 14.44
CA ALA A 288 -6.14 10.37 13.59
C ALA A 288 -4.74 10.77 14.11
N ALA A 289 -4.55 12.02 14.55
CA ALA A 289 -3.29 12.47 15.17
C ALA A 289 -2.91 11.61 16.39
N LYS A 290 -3.89 11.33 17.27
CA LYS A 290 -3.69 10.46 18.44
C LYS A 290 -3.33 9.03 18.02
N ALA A 291 -3.99 8.48 17.00
CA ALA A 291 -3.70 7.14 16.49
C ALA A 291 -2.29 7.06 15.89
N ALA A 292 -1.88 8.03 15.06
CA ALA A 292 -0.52 8.14 14.54
C ALA A 292 0.51 8.24 15.68
N GLY A 293 0.25 9.06 16.69
CA GLY A 293 1.09 9.17 17.88
C GLY A 293 1.24 7.85 18.64
N ALA A 294 0.15 7.12 18.84
CA ALA A 294 0.19 5.81 19.50
C ALA A 294 1.01 4.78 18.72
N ILE A 295 0.87 4.75 17.38
CA ILE A 295 1.69 3.88 16.52
C ILE A 295 3.17 4.28 16.61
N ALA A 296 3.49 5.58 16.58
CA ALA A 296 4.85 6.08 16.69
C ALA A 296 5.51 5.72 18.02
N GLU A 297 4.82 5.91 19.16
CA GLU A 297 5.35 5.54 20.48
C GLU A 297 5.57 4.04 20.62
N LYS A 298 4.67 3.22 20.05
CA LYS A 298 4.87 1.77 19.98
C LYS A 298 6.09 1.43 19.12
N ALA A 299 6.25 2.06 17.95
CA ALA A 299 7.39 1.82 17.07
C ALA A 299 8.73 2.18 17.74
N LYS A 300 8.80 3.31 18.44
CA LYS A 300 9.98 3.71 19.24
C LYS A 300 10.30 2.70 20.32
N THR A 301 9.29 2.24 21.06
CA THR A 301 9.45 1.21 22.10
C THR A 301 10.00 -0.09 21.51
N ASP A 302 9.44 -0.54 20.38
CA ASP A 302 9.88 -1.74 19.70
C ASP A 302 11.33 -1.62 19.17
N LEU A 303 11.71 -0.46 18.62
CA LEU A 303 13.08 -0.16 18.16
C LEU A 303 14.07 -0.13 19.33
N ALA A 304 13.73 0.52 20.44
CA ALA A 304 14.55 0.54 21.64
C ALA A 304 14.79 -0.88 22.20
N ALA A 305 13.82 -1.78 22.06
CA ALA A 305 14.00 -3.19 22.42
C ALA A 305 15.04 -3.88 21.53
N ALA A 306 15.06 -3.60 20.22
CA ALA A 306 16.08 -4.13 19.31
C ALA A 306 17.48 -3.57 19.60
N GLU A 307 17.58 -2.28 19.92
CA GLU A 307 18.82 -1.65 20.35
C GLU A 307 19.35 -2.26 21.65
N ARG A 308 18.47 -2.53 22.61
CA ARG A 308 18.83 -3.24 23.85
C ARG A 308 19.35 -4.66 23.58
N GLN A 309 18.72 -5.43 22.68
CA GLN A 309 19.26 -6.73 22.29
C GLN A 309 20.65 -6.60 21.66
N THR A 310 20.87 -5.55 20.88
CA THR A 310 22.16 -5.27 20.25
C THR A 310 23.24 -4.95 21.30
N SER A 311 22.94 -4.11 22.29
CA SER A 311 23.89 -3.74 23.35
C SER A 311 24.20 -4.92 24.29
N GLU A 312 23.25 -5.82 24.50
CA GLU A 312 23.40 -7.09 25.23
C GLU A 312 24.15 -8.17 24.40
N LYS A 313 24.64 -7.86 23.19
CA LYS A 313 25.29 -8.79 22.23
C LYS A 313 24.39 -9.95 21.80
N ARG A 314 23.07 -9.79 21.91
CA ARG A 314 22.03 -10.74 21.48
C ARG A 314 21.66 -10.48 20.02
N TYR A 315 22.66 -10.55 19.15
CA TYR A 315 22.57 -10.05 17.77
C TYR A 315 21.55 -10.80 16.91
N ALA A 316 21.40 -12.11 17.08
CA ALA A 316 20.39 -12.88 16.34
C ALA A 316 18.97 -12.45 16.71
N GLN A 317 18.71 -12.24 18.01
CA GLN A 317 17.42 -11.74 18.48
C GLN A 317 17.15 -10.31 17.99
N ALA A 318 18.17 -9.44 18.04
CA ALA A 318 18.08 -8.07 17.51
C ALA A 318 17.75 -8.08 16.01
N ALA A 319 18.48 -8.85 15.20
CA ALA A 319 18.28 -8.94 13.77
C ALA A 319 16.89 -9.49 13.42
N GLY A 320 16.44 -10.55 14.09
CA GLY A 320 15.10 -11.12 13.91
C GLY A 320 14.00 -10.11 14.25
N LEU A 321 14.17 -9.34 15.33
CA LEU A 321 13.23 -8.27 15.69
C LEU A 321 13.23 -7.17 14.63
N LEU A 322 14.39 -6.67 14.20
CA LEU A 322 14.49 -5.60 13.19
C LEU A 322 13.86 -6.00 11.85
N VAL A 323 14.01 -7.25 11.40
CA VAL A 323 13.30 -7.76 10.21
C VAL A 323 11.78 -7.68 10.39
N LYS A 324 11.27 -8.08 11.57
CA LYS A 324 9.84 -7.98 11.89
C LYS A 324 9.38 -6.52 11.92
N LEU A 325 10.16 -5.61 12.49
CA LEU A 325 9.84 -4.18 12.59
C LEU A 325 9.84 -3.51 11.22
N ALA A 326 10.85 -3.76 10.39
CA ALA A 326 10.92 -3.26 9.01
C ALA A 326 9.68 -3.64 8.20
N LYS A 327 9.16 -4.86 8.39
CA LYS A 327 7.91 -5.32 7.75
C LYS A 327 6.65 -4.71 8.37
N THR A 328 6.61 -4.62 9.70
CA THR A 328 5.43 -4.09 10.44
C THR A 328 5.22 -2.60 10.16
N TYR A 329 6.31 -1.85 10.09
CA TYR A 329 6.34 -0.41 9.88
C TYR A 329 6.76 -0.01 8.46
N GLU A 330 6.58 -0.91 7.48
CA GLU A 330 6.89 -0.67 6.07
C GLU A 330 6.23 0.62 5.56
N GLY A 331 7.00 1.39 4.78
CA GLY A 331 6.57 2.67 4.19
C GLY A 331 6.56 3.85 5.15
N SER A 332 6.94 3.66 6.42
CA SER A 332 7.05 4.74 7.41
C SER A 332 8.52 4.98 7.82
N PRO A 333 8.84 6.14 8.42
CA PRO A 333 10.19 6.42 8.91
C PRO A 333 10.74 5.36 9.88
N PHE A 334 9.86 4.71 10.66
CA PHE A 334 10.26 3.67 11.60
C PHE A 334 10.68 2.37 10.90
N GLY A 335 10.04 2.05 9.77
CA GLY A 335 10.45 0.93 8.92
C GLY A 335 11.83 1.18 8.32
N ASP A 336 12.09 2.40 7.85
CA ASP A 336 13.38 2.82 7.31
C ASP A 336 14.48 2.75 8.38
N THR A 337 14.21 3.25 9.60
CA THR A 337 15.14 3.12 10.73
C THR A 337 15.45 1.66 11.04
N ALA A 338 14.44 0.78 11.09
CA ALA A 338 14.65 -0.65 11.33
C ALA A 338 15.53 -1.30 10.23
N GLN A 339 15.31 -0.93 8.96
CA GLN A 339 16.12 -1.41 7.84
C GLN A 339 17.57 -0.91 7.93
N GLN A 340 17.77 0.37 8.27
CA GLN A 340 19.11 0.94 8.46
C GLN A 340 19.87 0.25 9.60
N GLN A 341 19.23 0.06 10.76
CA GLN A 341 19.84 -0.66 11.89
C GLN A 341 20.16 -2.12 11.52
N LEU A 342 19.29 -2.79 10.76
CA LEU A 342 19.55 -4.14 10.27
C LEU A 342 20.73 -4.18 9.29
N ALA A 343 20.84 -3.20 8.39
CA ALA A 343 21.96 -3.08 7.46
C ALA A 343 23.27 -2.83 8.23
N GLN A 344 23.24 -1.99 9.27
CA GLN A 344 24.39 -1.74 10.13
C GLN A 344 24.85 -3.02 10.86
N LEU A 345 23.93 -3.79 11.47
CA LEU A 345 24.27 -5.09 12.08
C LEU A 345 24.91 -6.06 11.08
N LYS A 346 24.42 -6.06 9.83
CA LYS A 346 24.95 -6.93 8.78
C LYS A 346 26.27 -6.41 8.19
N SER A 347 26.66 -5.17 8.45
CA SER A 347 27.93 -4.64 7.91
C SER A 347 29.16 -5.11 8.68
N ASP A 348 28.99 -5.57 9.92
CA ASP A 348 30.07 -6.05 10.78
C ASP A 348 30.22 -7.59 10.67
N PRO A 349 31.36 -8.11 10.14
CA PRO A 349 31.59 -9.54 10.01
C PRO A 349 31.58 -10.32 11.34
N ALA A 350 31.98 -9.68 12.45
CA ALA A 350 31.95 -10.31 13.76
C ALA A 350 30.52 -10.49 14.26
N ILE A 351 29.65 -9.50 14.02
CA ILE A 351 28.21 -9.61 14.31
C ILE A 351 27.57 -10.67 13.42
N GLN A 352 27.89 -10.70 12.12
CA GLN A 352 27.40 -11.76 11.23
C GLN A 352 27.80 -13.16 11.69
N ALA A 353 29.05 -13.35 12.10
CA ALA A 353 29.52 -14.61 12.64
C ALA A 353 28.77 -15.01 13.93
N ALA A 354 28.51 -14.04 14.82
CA ALA A 354 27.73 -14.27 16.03
C ALA A 354 26.26 -14.64 15.73
N ILE A 355 25.62 -13.99 14.74
CA ILE A 355 24.27 -14.35 14.29
C ILE A 355 24.26 -15.78 13.74
N ALA A 356 25.19 -16.10 12.83
CA ALA A 356 25.28 -17.43 12.24
C ALA A 356 25.54 -18.52 13.30
N GLN A 357 26.36 -18.22 14.31
CA GLN A 357 26.59 -19.13 15.43
C GLN A 357 25.34 -19.32 16.27
N ALA A 358 24.61 -18.27 16.62
CA ALA A 358 23.37 -18.38 17.37
C ALA A 358 22.28 -19.16 16.60
N GLU A 359 22.14 -18.96 15.29
CA GLU A 359 21.22 -19.75 14.45
C GLU A 359 21.62 -21.24 14.38
N LEU A 360 22.93 -21.52 14.37
CA LEU A 360 23.44 -22.89 14.44
C LEU A 360 23.09 -23.52 15.78
N ASP A 361 23.32 -22.81 16.87
CA ASP A 361 23.04 -23.25 18.24
C ASP A 361 21.54 -23.50 18.46
N ASP A 362 20.65 -22.61 18.02
CA ASP A 362 19.20 -22.78 18.14
C ASP A 362 18.70 -24.05 17.41
N LYS A 363 19.22 -24.32 16.20
CA LYS A 363 18.89 -25.54 15.45
C LYS A 363 19.42 -26.79 16.14
N ALA A 364 20.64 -26.71 16.68
CA ALA A 364 21.27 -27.78 17.42
C ALA A 364 20.47 -28.10 18.69
N ASP A 365 20.12 -27.09 19.48
CA ASP A 365 19.31 -27.19 20.70
C ASP A 365 17.92 -27.79 20.41
N GLY A 366 17.29 -27.40 19.29
CA GLY A 366 16.03 -27.98 18.84
C GLY A 366 16.12 -29.48 18.56
N LEU A 367 17.22 -29.97 17.99
CA LEU A 367 17.45 -31.40 17.75
C LEU A 367 17.81 -32.13 19.04
N GLU A 368 18.60 -31.52 19.92
CA GLU A 368 18.94 -32.08 21.23
C GLU A 368 17.68 -32.23 22.11
N ALA A 369 16.78 -31.25 22.09
CA ALA A 369 15.51 -31.31 22.81
C ALA A 369 14.64 -32.49 22.34
N GLN A 370 14.62 -32.77 21.03
CA GLN A 370 13.93 -33.95 20.48
C GLN A 370 14.59 -35.25 20.96
N ALA A 371 15.93 -35.31 20.97
CA ALA A 371 16.67 -36.46 21.46
C ALA A 371 16.37 -36.73 22.95
N LYS A 372 16.41 -35.69 23.79
CA LYS A 372 16.04 -35.78 25.22
C LYS A 372 14.59 -36.22 25.42
N ALA A 373 13.67 -35.73 24.60
CA ALA A 373 12.26 -36.13 24.67
C ALA A 373 12.08 -37.62 24.31
N ALA A 374 12.83 -38.15 23.35
CA ALA A 374 12.84 -39.58 23.03
C ALA A 374 13.46 -40.40 24.17
N GLU A 375 14.57 -39.94 24.75
CA GLU A 375 15.22 -40.57 25.90
C GLU A 375 14.30 -40.64 27.13
N ALA A 376 13.58 -39.55 27.44
CA ALA A 376 12.62 -39.51 28.53
C ALA A 376 11.46 -40.51 28.35
N LYS A 377 11.09 -40.82 27.10
CA LYS A 377 10.13 -41.86 26.75
C LYS A 377 10.72 -43.27 26.72
N LYS A 378 12.01 -43.41 27.07
CA LYS A 378 12.80 -44.64 26.96
C LYS A 378 12.88 -45.16 25.52
N ASP A 379 12.67 -44.31 24.51
CA ASP A 379 12.91 -44.61 23.10
C ASP A 379 14.38 -44.30 22.76
N TYR A 380 15.26 -45.16 23.26
CA TYR A 380 16.69 -44.96 23.19
C TYR A 380 17.23 -45.10 21.77
N ALA A 381 16.62 -45.94 20.93
CA ALA A 381 17.00 -46.07 19.52
C ALA A 381 16.78 -44.74 18.77
N THR A 382 15.62 -44.09 18.96
CA THR A 382 15.36 -42.78 18.37
C THR A 382 16.28 -41.70 18.96
N ALA A 383 16.50 -41.70 20.27
CA ALA A 383 17.38 -40.74 20.94
C ALA A 383 18.82 -40.82 20.42
N LEU A 384 19.41 -42.01 20.33
CA LEU A 384 20.76 -42.22 19.79
C LEU A 384 20.90 -41.68 18.37
N ARG A 385 19.94 -42.00 17.49
CA ARG A 385 19.95 -41.51 16.10
C ARG A 385 19.89 -39.98 16.03
N LEU A 386 19.07 -39.34 16.86
CA LEU A 386 18.96 -37.88 16.90
C LEU A 386 20.24 -37.23 17.45
N TYR A 387 20.89 -37.82 18.46
CA TYR A 387 22.19 -37.37 18.94
C TYR A 387 23.31 -37.57 17.92
N GLU A 388 23.31 -38.68 17.19
CA GLU A 388 24.27 -38.90 16.08
C GLU A 388 24.06 -37.89 14.95
N GLN A 389 22.80 -37.63 14.58
CA GLN A 389 22.46 -36.58 13.63
C GLN A 389 22.90 -35.20 14.14
N TYR A 390 22.77 -34.94 15.44
CA TYR A 390 23.27 -33.72 16.05
C TYR A 390 24.78 -33.59 15.84
N LEU A 391 25.56 -34.62 16.16
CA LEU A 391 27.02 -34.56 16.05
C LEU A 391 27.49 -34.48 14.58
N ALA A 392 26.75 -35.08 13.65
CA ALA A 392 27.05 -34.97 12.24
C ALA A 392 26.75 -33.56 11.69
N GLY A 393 25.66 -32.93 12.13
CA GLY A 393 25.19 -31.66 11.58
C GLY A 393 25.76 -30.41 12.26
N PHE A 394 26.16 -30.50 13.54
CA PHE A 394 26.40 -29.33 14.39
C PHE A 394 27.77 -29.34 15.09
N ALA A 395 28.83 -29.66 14.35
CA ALA A 395 30.20 -29.73 14.88
C ALA A 395 30.71 -28.44 15.55
N LYS A 396 30.14 -27.27 15.19
CA LYS A 396 30.48 -25.96 15.76
C LYS A 396 29.48 -25.48 16.82
N ALA A 397 28.47 -26.26 17.18
CA ALA A 397 27.51 -25.84 18.19
C ALA A 397 28.15 -25.78 19.58
N GLY A 398 27.76 -24.80 20.39
CA GLY A 398 28.35 -24.54 21.72
C GLY A 398 28.25 -25.74 22.67
N ARG A 399 27.25 -26.61 22.49
CA ARG A 399 27.00 -27.79 23.32
C ARG A 399 27.51 -29.10 22.72
N PHE A 400 28.26 -29.05 21.62
CA PHE A 400 28.75 -30.23 20.91
C PHE A 400 29.50 -31.22 21.81
N ALA A 401 30.46 -30.74 22.62
CA ALA A 401 31.24 -31.60 23.51
C ALA A 401 30.37 -32.31 24.56
N GLN A 402 29.35 -31.62 25.09
CA GLN A 402 28.43 -32.16 26.09
C GLN A 402 27.53 -33.24 25.48
N VAL A 403 26.95 -32.96 24.30
CA VAL A 403 26.12 -33.93 23.57
C VAL A 403 26.93 -35.15 23.16
N LYS A 404 28.18 -34.97 22.73
CA LYS A 404 29.09 -36.07 22.42
C LYS A 404 29.36 -36.94 23.64
N ALA A 405 29.69 -36.35 24.78
CA ALA A 405 29.93 -37.09 26.02
C ALA A 405 28.68 -37.87 26.47
N HIS A 406 27.49 -37.25 26.36
CA HIS A 406 26.22 -37.91 26.68
C HIS A 406 25.94 -39.11 25.76
N LEU A 407 26.14 -38.94 24.44
CA LEU A 407 25.99 -40.03 23.48
C LEU A 407 26.95 -41.20 23.78
N GLU A 408 28.23 -40.92 24.05
CA GLU A 408 29.21 -41.96 24.40
C GLU A 408 28.83 -42.67 25.71
N ALA A 409 28.34 -41.94 26.70
CA ALA A 409 27.82 -42.53 27.95
C ALA A 409 26.61 -43.44 27.70
N MET A 410 25.65 -43.03 26.86
CA MET A 410 24.51 -43.87 26.48
C MET A 410 24.96 -45.14 25.75
N LYS A 411 25.97 -45.05 24.87
CA LYS A 411 26.53 -46.20 24.14
C LYS A 411 27.32 -47.16 25.05
N ALA A 412 27.94 -46.65 26.11
CA ALA A 412 28.65 -47.45 27.10
C ALA A 412 27.69 -48.19 28.06
N ASP A 413 26.47 -47.68 28.25
CA ASP A 413 25.48 -48.33 29.12
C ASP A 413 24.89 -49.59 28.44
N LYS A 414 25.30 -50.76 28.96
CA LYS A 414 24.84 -52.07 28.47
C LYS A 414 23.32 -52.24 28.52
N LYS A 415 22.63 -51.65 29.50
CA LYS A 415 21.16 -51.75 29.63
C LYS A 415 20.47 -50.91 28.55
N ILE A 416 20.95 -49.69 28.32
CA ILE A 416 20.44 -48.83 27.25
C ILE A 416 20.66 -49.53 25.90
N MET A 417 21.87 -50.02 25.62
CA MET A 417 22.17 -50.68 24.35
C MET A 417 21.40 -51.99 24.13
N ALA A 418 21.13 -52.76 25.19
CA ALA A 418 20.24 -53.92 25.09
C ALA A 418 18.81 -53.49 24.70
N ARG A 419 18.31 -52.38 25.28
CA ARG A 419 16.99 -51.83 24.94
C ARG A 419 16.95 -51.26 23.52
N VAL A 420 18.01 -50.62 23.06
CA VAL A 420 18.16 -50.13 21.68
C VAL A 420 18.07 -51.29 20.71
N ARG A 421 18.87 -52.36 20.90
CA ARG A 421 18.80 -53.56 20.04
C ARG A 421 17.41 -54.16 20.01
N GLN A 422 16.73 -54.21 21.16
CA GLN A 422 15.34 -54.68 21.22
C GLN A 422 14.39 -53.76 20.44
N GLN A 423 14.53 -52.44 20.56
CA GLN A 423 13.69 -51.46 19.84
C GLN A 423 13.93 -51.47 18.33
N GLU A 424 15.17 -51.62 17.91
CA GLU A 424 15.55 -51.77 16.50
C GLU A 424 14.99 -53.07 15.93
N ALA A 425 15.19 -54.20 16.65
CA ALA A 425 14.58 -55.47 16.30
C ALA A 425 13.05 -55.35 16.19
N ASP A 426 12.39 -54.70 17.15
CA ASP A 426 10.96 -54.46 17.12
C ASP A 426 10.51 -53.67 15.89
N ARG A 427 11.25 -52.61 15.52
CA ARG A 427 10.92 -51.77 14.37
C ARG A 427 11.10 -52.52 13.06
N GLU A 428 12.23 -53.20 12.89
CA GLU A 428 12.55 -53.96 11.69
C GLU A 428 11.63 -55.17 11.51
N CYS A 429 11.41 -55.93 12.58
CA CYS A 429 10.49 -57.06 12.57
C CYS A 429 9.08 -56.62 12.23
N ARG A 430 8.56 -55.53 12.82
CA ARG A 430 7.24 -54.99 12.43
C ARG A 430 7.18 -54.64 10.94
N GLY A 431 8.24 -54.02 10.41
CA GLY A 431 8.34 -53.67 9.00
C GLY A 431 8.30 -54.90 8.09
N TRP A 432 9.18 -55.88 8.34
CA TRP A 432 9.23 -57.12 7.56
C TRP A 432 7.96 -57.95 7.70
N LEU A 433 7.36 -57.97 8.88
CA LEU A 433 6.14 -58.71 9.15
C LEU A 433 4.95 -58.08 8.42
N GLY A 434 4.83 -56.75 8.42
CA GLY A 434 3.82 -56.05 7.63
C GLY A 434 3.96 -56.31 6.12
N ILE A 435 5.20 -56.34 5.61
CA ILE A 435 5.46 -56.69 4.21
C ILE A 435 5.07 -58.16 3.93
N ALA A 436 5.42 -59.09 4.83
CA ALA A 436 5.05 -60.49 4.69
C ALA A 436 3.54 -60.69 4.69
N ASP A 437 2.81 -60.06 5.60
CA ASP A 437 1.35 -60.14 5.70
C ASP A 437 0.68 -59.63 4.41
N ASN A 438 1.19 -58.54 3.82
CA ASN A 438 0.72 -58.05 2.52
C ASN A 438 0.92 -59.07 1.40
N TYR A 439 2.07 -59.77 1.37
CA TYR A 439 2.31 -60.82 0.37
C TYR A 439 1.41 -62.05 0.56
N ILE A 440 1.15 -62.45 1.80
CA ILE A 440 0.24 -63.56 2.12
C ILE A 440 -1.16 -63.24 1.62
N ASN A 441 -1.66 -62.04 1.93
CA ASN A 441 -2.99 -61.61 1.51
C ASN A 441 -3.13 -61.52 -0.03
N ALA A 442 -2.03 -61.26 -0.73
CA ALA A 442 -1.97 -61.25 -2.19
C ALA A 442 -1.73 -62.64 -2.84
N GLY A 443 -1.65 -63.72 -2.06
CA GLY A 443 -1.37 -65.08 -2.56
C GLY A 443 0.10 -65.31 -2.97
N LEU A 444 1.01 -64.38 -2.66
CA LEU A 444 2.42 -64.43 -3.04
C LEU A 444 3.28 -65.08 -1.93
N ASN A 445 2.94 -66.30 -1.54
CA ASN A 445 3.50 -66.98 -0.36
C ASN A 445 5.02 -67.14 -0.40
N ALA A 446 5.61 -67.42 -1.56
CA ALA A 446 7.06 -67.55 -1.71
C ALA A 446 7.82 -66.24 -1.37
N LYS A 447 7.23 -65.08 -1.67
CA LYS A 447 7.82 -63.78 -1.31
C LYS A 447 7.67 -63.50 0.18
N ALA A 448 6.51 -63.84 0.76
CA ALA A 448 6.28 -63.70 2.20
C ALA A 448 7.27 -64.54 3.01
N GLU A 449 7.53 -65.78 2.58
CA GLU A 449 8.48 -66.70 3.23
C GLU A 449 9.87 -66.09 3.39
N THR A 450 10.38 -65.38 2.39
CA THR A 450 11.68 -64.69 2.44
C THR A 450 11.78 -63.73 3.63
N TYR A 451 10.76 -62.89 3.86
CA TYR A 451 10.76 -61.93 4.97
C TYR A 451 10.57 -62.63 6.33
N LEU A 452 9.71 -63.65 6.42
CA LEU A 452 9.50 -64.39 7.66
C LEU A 452 10.76 -65.18 8.08
N ARG A 453 11.44 -65.83 7.14
CA ARG A 453 12.73 -66.49 7.41
C ARG A 453 13.81 -65.49 7.81
N LYS A 454 13.79 -64.28 7.24
CA LYS A 454 14.69 -63.20 7.65
C LYS A 454 14.50 -62.81 9.12
N ILE A 455 13.24 -62.60 9.56
CA ILE A 455 12.93 -62.35 10.98
C ILE A 455 13.48 -63.46 11.89
N ILE A 456 13.24 -64.73 11.54
CA ILE A 456 13.68 -65.87 12.36
C ILE A 456 15.21 -65.98 12.41
N LYS A 457 15.88 -65.70 11.28
CA LYS A 457 17.34 -65.79 11.17
C LYS A 457 18.03 -64.68 11.95
N GLU A 458 17.57 -63.44 11.81
CA GLU A 458 18.25 -62.28 12.38
C GLU A 458 17.85 -62.03 13.84
N TYR A 459 16.67 -62.46 14.26
CA TYR A 459 16.13 -62.25 15.61
C TYR A 459 15.55 -63.52 16.24
N PRO A 460 16.31 -64.64 16.31
CA PRO A 460 15.80 -65.98 16.64
C PRO A 460 15.14 -66.10 18.01
N ASP A 461 15.54 -65.25 18.96
CA ASP A 461 15.14 -65.29 20.37
C ASP A 461 14.09 -64.22 20.73
N THR A 462 13.40 -63.67 19.73
CA THR A 462 12.36 -62.65 19.92
C THR A 462 10.96 -63.23 19.73
N ASP A 463 9.96 -62.57 20.33
CA ASP A 463 8.54 -62.87 20.08
C ASP A 463 8.19 -62.72 18.59
N TRP A 464 8.93 -61.89 17.85
CA TRP A 464 8.78 -61.74 16.40
C TRP A 464 9.17 -63.00 15.64
N ALA A 465 10.24 -63.69 16.03
CA ALA A 465 10.61 -64.97 15.42
C ALA A 465 9.55 -66.04 15.69
N ALA A 466 8.96 -66.08 16.89
CA ALA A 466 7.85 -66.98 17.21
C ALA A 466 6.62 -66.70 16.32
N GLN A 467 6.23 -65.43 16.17
CA GLN A 467 5.16 -65.01 15.26
C GLN A 467 5.46 -65.33 13.79
N ALA A 468 6.70 -65.15 13.35
CA ALA A 468 7.12 -65.45 12.00
C ALA A 468 7.07 -66.96 11.69
N ARG A 469 7.51 -67.82 12.64
CA ARG A 469 7.38 -69.29 12.54
C ARG A 469 5.92 -69.71 12.43
N GLN A 470 5.04 -69.08 13.22
CA GLN A 470 3.61 -69.37 13.18
C GLN A 470 2.99 -69.04 11.81
N ARG A 471 3.36 -67.90 11.20
CA ARG A 471 2.89 -67.53 9.85
C ARG A 471 3.46 -68.44 8.77
N LEU A 472 4.74 -68.81 8.86
CA LEU A 472 5.35 -69.79 7.95
C LEU A 472 4.62 -71.13 7.95
N ALA A 473 4.23 -71.62 9.13
CA ALA A 473 3.45 -72.85 9.26
C ALA A 473 2.05 -72.75 8.63
N LYS A 474 1.45 -71.54 8.59
CA LYS A 474 0.14 -71.33 7.96
C LYS A 474 0.24 -71.33 6.44
N ILE A 475 1.22 -70.64 5.86
CA ILE A 475 1.35 -70.56 4.39
C ILE A 475 1.74 -71.92 3.78
N GLY A 476 2.52 -72.74 4.50
CA GLY A 476 2.87 -74.10 4.06
C GLY A 476 1.67 -75.04 3.95
N LYS A 477 0.64 -74.86 4.80
CA LYS A 477 -0.60 -75.65 4.75
C LYS A 477 -1.53 -75.26 3.60
N SER A 478 -1.52 -73.98 3.19
CA SER A 478 -2.39 -73.50 2.12
C SER A 478 -1.93 -73.94 0.73
N ALA A 479 -0.64 -74.27 0.55
CA ALA A 479 -0.11 -74.74 -0.74
C ALA A 479 -0.57 -76.16 -1.10
N ASP A 480 -0.93 -76.99 -0.11
CA ASP A 480 -1.35 -78.39 -0.32
C ASP A 480 -2.85 -78.55 -0.67
N VAL A 481 -3.66 -77.50 -0.51
CA VAL A 481 -5.14 -77.59 -0.65
C VAL A 481 -5.66 -77.07 -2.00
N GLY A 482 -4.79 -76.51 -2.85
CA GLY A 482 -5.16 -75.93 -4.16
C GLY A 482 -4.82 -76.77 -5.39
N GLY A 483 -4.35 -78.02 -5.20
CA GLY A 483 -3.94 -78.94 -6.27
C GLY A 483 -4.96 -80.06 -6.52
N THR A 484 -6.20 -79.70 -6.85
CA THR A 484 -7.19 -80.61 -7.46
C THR A 484 -8.00 -79.87 -8.50
#